data_AF-A0A7C5CT50-F1
#
_entry.id   AF-A0A7C5CT50-F1
#
_cell.length_a   1.000
_cell.length_b   1.000
_cell.length_c   1.000
_cell.angle_alpha   90.00
_cell.angle_beta   90.00
_cell.angle_gamma   90.00
#
_symmetry.space_group_name_H-M   'P 1'
#
loop_
_entity.id
_entity.type
_entity.pdbx_description
1 polymer ?
#
loop_
_entity_poly.entity_id
_entity_poly.type
_entity_poly.pdbx_seq_one_letter_code
_entity_poly.pdbx_strand_id
1 'polypeptide(L)'
;MVFLAFGFSGIAMAQNENPINVIPGVQVSFNNGNFTEAIRLILILTVLSLAPSIIIMTTSFIRIVTVLSVLRQAIGLPNVPPNQVITSLALFLTFYVMYPVLNQVNQNALQPY
;
A
#
# COMPACT_ATOMS: atom_id res chain seq x y z
N MET A 1 -7.78 1.07 -43.41
CA MET A 1 -7.73 -0.09 -44.33
C MET A 1 -6.39 -0.83 -44.22
N VAL A 2 -5.99 -1.30 -43.03
CA VAL A 2 -4.89 -2.29 -42.82
C VAL A 2 -5.24 -3.16 -41.59
N PHE A 3 -6.51 -3.54 -41.45
CA PHE A 3 -6.97 -4.34 -40.29
C PHE A 3 -8.05 -5.38 -40.67
N LEU A 4 -8.19 -5.70 -41.97
CA LEU A 4 -9.26 -6.57 -42.48
C LEU A 4 -8.78 -7.71 -43.42
N ALA A 5 -7.48 -8.05 -43.43
CA ALA A 5 -6.95 -8.92 -44.50
C ALA A 5 -5.88 -9.96 -44.10
N PHE A 6 -5.70 -10.28 -42.82
CA PHE A 6 -4.78 -11.36 -42.42
C PHE A 6 -5.41 -12.38 -41.48
N GLY A 7 -6.34 -13.17 -42.02
CA GLY A 7 -6.60 -14.50 -41.46
C GLY A 7 -8.07 -14.90 -41.41
N PHE A 8 -8.68 -15.06 -42.58
CA PHE A 8 -9.87 -15.88 -42.73
C PHE A 8 -9.45 -17.37 -42.76
N SER A 9 -10.20 -18.20 -42.05
CA SER A 9 -10.31 -19.66 -42.16
C SER A 9 -9.29 -20.52 -41.39
N GLY A 10 -9.83 -21.33 -40.46
CA GLY A 10 -9.15 -22.54 -40.03
C GLY A 10 -9.33 -23.01 -38.59
N ILE A 11 -10.50 -22.85 -37.95
CA ILE A 11 -11.12 -23.86 -37.05
C ILE A 11 -12.46 -23.33 -36.51
N ALA A 12 -13.56 -23.76 -37.14
CA ALA A 12 -14.76 -24.04 -36.36
C ALA A 12 -14.43 -25.23 -35.46
N MET A 13 -14.65 -25.15 -34.14
CA MET A 13 -15.27 -26.18 -33.29
C MET A 13 -15.76 -25.56 -31.97
N ALA A 14 -16.95 -26.00 -31.59
CA ALA A 14 -17.77 -25.62 -30.45
C ALA A 14 -17.09 -25.67 -29.07
N GLN A 15 -17.39 -24.68 -28.22
CA GLN A 15 -17.61 -24.86 -26.78
C GLN A 15 -18.72 -23.85 -26.40
N ASN A 16 -19.96 -24.28 -26.45
CA ASN A 16 -20.69 -24.81 -25.29
C ASN A 16 -20.66 -23.84 -24.11
N GLU A 17 -21.86 -23.34 -23.83
CA GLU A 17 -22.23 -22.44 -22.75
C GLU A 17 -21.65 -22.95 -21.43
N ASN A 18 -20.66 -22.25 -20.88
CA ASN A 18 -20.18 -22.48 -19.53
C ASN A 18 -19.94 -21.10 -18.89
N PRO A 19 -20.42 -20.88 -17.66
CA PRO A 19 -20.45 -19.56 -17.04
C PRO A 19 -19.04 -18.99 -16.89
N ILE A 20 -18.94 -17.67 -17.02
CA ILE A 20 -17.73 -16.86 -16.90
C ILE A 20 -16.94 -17.30 -15.65
N ASN A 21 -15.85 -18.03 -15.86
CA ASN A 21 -14.92 -18.45 -14.82
C ASN A 21 -13.83 -17.39 -14.68
N VAL A 22 -14.04 -16.40 -13.80
CA VAL A 22 -13.04 -15.35 -13.55
C VAL A 22 -11.83 -15.89 -12.78
N ILE A 23 -11.94 -17.00 -12.03
CA ILE A 23 -10.81 -17.69 -11.38
C ILE A 23 -11.18 -19.17 -11.19
N PRO A 24 -10.39 -20.16 -11.71
CA PRO A 24 -10.59 -21.55 -11.36
C PRO A 24 -10.18 -21.77 -9.89
N GLY A 25 -11.15 -22.06 -9.01
CA GLY A 25 -10.88 -22.55 -7.65
C GLY A 25 -11.45 -21.75 -6.49
N VAL A 26 -12.15 -20.63 -6.69
CA VAL A 26 -12.75 -19.86 -5.57
C VAL A 26 -14.20 -19.49 -5.88
N GLN A 27 -15.13 -20.28 -5.35
CA GLN A 27 -16.56 -19.94 -5.31
C GLN A 27 -16.84 -19.13 -4.06
N VAL A 28 -17.09 -17.82 -4.20
CA VAL A 28 -17.45 -16.97 -3.07
C VAL A 28 -18.96 -17.12 -2.82
N SER A 29 -19.33 -18.10 -2.00
CA SER A 29 -20.69 -18.24 -1.46
C SER A 29 -20.85 -17.36 -0.21
N PHE A 30 -21.76 -16.38 -0.28
CA PHE A 30 -22.12 -15.52 0.84
C PHE A 30 -23.23 -16.17 1.66
N ASN A 31 -22.86 -16.92 2.70
CA ASN A 31 -23.82 -17.45 3.69
C ASN A 31 -23.67 -16.69 5.02
N ASN A 32 -24.80 -16.22 5.55
CA ASN A 32 -24.94 -15.33 6.70
C ASN A 32 -24.39 -15.95 8.00
N GLY A 33 -23.11 -15.71 8.30
CA GLY A 33 -22.54 -15.97 9.64
C GLY A 33 -21.06 -16.37 9.65
N ASN A 34 -20.53 -16.87 8.54
CA ASN A 34 -19.12 -17.24 8.42
C ASN A 34 -18.50 -16.40 7.30
N PHE A 35 -17.82 -15.32 7.67
CA PHE A 35 -16.94 -14.61 6.74
C PHE A 35 -15.93 -15.63 6.22
N THR A 36 -16.10 -16.07 4.97
CA THR A 36 -15.21 -17.02 4.28
C THR A 36 -13.76 -16.63 4.53
N GLU A 37 -12.87 -17.58 4.85
CA GLU A 37 -11.45 -17.33 5.18
C GLU A 37 -10.76 -16.36 4.18
N ALA A 38 -11.18 -16.36 2.91
CA ALA A 38 -10.77 -15.39 1.90
C ALA A 38 -11.09 -13.92 2.26
N ILE A 39 -12.28 -13.64 2.78
CA ILE A 39 -12.70 -12.30 3.23
C ILE A 39 -11.92 -11.89 4.48
N ARG A 40 -11.65 -12.82 5.41
CA ARG A 40 -10.81 -12.55 6.59
C ARG A 40 -9.38 -12.20 6.20
N LEU A 41 -8.80 -12.93 5.25
CA LEU A 41 -7.47 -12.66 4.71
C LEU A 41 -7.39 -11.29 4.04
N ILE A 42 -8.38 -10.95 3.20
CA ILE A 42 -8.45 -9.63 2.56
C ILE A 42 -8.54 -8.50 3.61
N LEU A 43 -9.30 -8.71 4.68
CA LEU A 43 -9.48 -7.71 5.75
C LEU A 43 -8.18 -7.48 6.52
N ILE A 44 -7.43 -8.54 6.87
CA ILE A 44 -6.11 -8.43 7.50
C ILE A 44 -5.10 -7.74 6.58
N LEU A 45 -5.04 -8.11 5.29
CA LEU A 45 -4.12 -7.48 4.34
C LEU A 45 -4.42 -5.99 4.14
N THR A 46 -5.70 -5.62 4.16
CA THR A 46 -6.14 -4.21 4.09
C THR A 46 -5.63 -3.43 5.30
N VAL A 47 -5.83 -3.95 6.51
CA VAL A 47 -5.35 -3.31 7.74
C VAL A 47 -3.82 -3.26 7.76
N LEU A 48 -3.14 -4.33 7.36
CA LEU A 48 -1.67 -4.39 7.36
C LEU A 48 -1.05 -3.42 6.35
N SER A 49 -1.72 -3.12 5.24
CA SER A 49 -1.26 -2.12 4.26
C SER A 49 -1.47 -0.68 4.76
N LEU A 50 -2.56 -0.41 5.49
CA LEU A 50 -2.83 0.91 6.09
C LEU A 50 -2.03 1.17 7.37
N ALA A 51 -1.74 0.14 8.17
CA ALA A 51 -1.02 0.25 9.43
C ALA A 51 0.30 1.04 9.34
N PRO A 52 1.23 0.75 8.39
CA PRO A 52 2.50 1.46 8.33
C PRO A 52 2.35 2.93 7.93
N SER A 53 1.39 3.27 7.07
CA SER A 53 1.18 4.65 6.62
C SER A 53 0.61 5.53 7.75
N ILE A 54 -0.33 4.98 8.52
CA ILE A 54 -0.92 5.69 9.67
C ILE A 54 0.14 5.98 10.73
N ILE A 55 0.98 4.99 11.09
CA ILE A 55 2.04 5.15 12.10
C ILE A 55 3.01 6.28 11.70
N ILE A 56 3.39 6.33 10.43
CA ILE A 56 4.26 7.40 9.91
C ILE A 56 3.54 8.76 10.00
N MET A 57 2.24 8.81 9.70
CA MET A 57 1.46 10.05 9.72
C MET A 57 1.20 10.58 11.13
N THR A 58 1.06 9.71 12.13
CA THR A 58 0.88 10.08 13.54
C THR A 58 2.20 10.48 14.23
N THR A 59 3.33 10.33 13.55
CA THR A 59 4.67 10.61 14.08
C THR A 59 5.16 12.01 13.66
N SER A 60 6.31 12.45 14.19
CA SER A 60 7.01 13.68 13.77
C SER A 60 7.43 13.73 12.29
N PHE A 61 7.30 12.63 11.54
CA PHE A 61 7.69 12.56 10.12
C PHE A 61 7.03 13.65 9.28
N ILE A 62 5.71 13.87 9.44
CA ILE A 62 4.97 14.89 8.67
C ILE A 62 5.50 16.29 8.96
N ARG A 63 5.81 16.60 10.22
CA ARG A 63 6.35 17.93 10.58
C ARG A 63 7.74 18.14 9.99
N ILE A 64 8.62 17.15 10.10
CA ILE A 64 9.99 17.23 9.59
C ILE A 64 9.98 17.36 8.07
N VAL A 65 9.25 16.50 7.35
CA VAL A 65 9.21 16.53 5.88
C VAL A 65 8.62 17.84 5.34
N THR A 66 7.60 18.41 6.00
CA THR A 66 7.03 19.71 5.62
C THR A 66 8.03 20.84 5.79
N VAL A 67 8.74 20.89 6.92
CA VAL A 67 9.76 21.94 7.15
C VAL A 67 10.87 21.85 6.11
N LEU A 68 11.41 20.65 5.83
CA LEU A 68 12.41 20.46 4.78
C LEU A 68 11.88 20.79 3.37
N SER A 69 10.61 20.50 3.10
CA SER A 69 9.98 20.79 1.81
C SER A 69 9.78 22.29 1.59
N VAL A 70 9.44 23.03 2.65
CA VAL A 70 9.34 24.50 2.62
C VAL A 70 10.73 25.12 2.47
N LEU A 71 11.74 24.58 3.19
CA LEU A 71 13.14 24.98 3.01
C LEU A 71 13.61 24.81 1.56
N ARG A 72 13.22 23.71 0.90
CA ARG A 72 13.50 23.49 -0.54
C ARG A 72 12.91 24.59 -1.42
N GLN A 73 11.68 25.01 -1.15
CA GLN A 73 11.06 26.11 -1.91
C GLN A 73 11.72 27.45 -1.61
N ALA A 74 12.17 27.66 -0.37
CA ALA A 74 12.81 28.90 0.05
C ALA A 74 14.20 29.12 -0.60
N ILE A 75 14.95 28.05 -0.90
CA ILE A 75 16.28 28.17 -1.54
C ILE A 75 16.23 28.47 -3.05
N GLY A 76 15.04 28.48 -3.68
CA GLY A 76 14.84 28.96 -5.05
C GLY A 76 15.48 28.14 -6.17
N LEU A 77 16.14 27.02 -5.85
CA LEU A 77 16.81 26.17 -6.85
C LEU A 77 15.90 25.01 -7.28
N PRO A 78 15.65 24.82 -8.60
CA PRO A 78 14.91 23.67 -9.08
C PRO A 78 15.77 22.40 -8.95
N ASN A 79 15.16 21.31 -8.46
CA ASN A 79 15.70 19.94 -8.37
C ASN A 79 16.79 19.66 -7.33
N VAL A 80 17.21 20.66 -6.55
CA VAL A 80 18.05 20.47 -5.35
C VAL A 80 17.24 20.86 -4.12
N PRO A 81 17.16 20.01 -3.06
CA PRO A 81 17.46 18.59 -2.97
C PRO A 81 16.30 17.72 -3.53
N PRO A 82 16.58 16.55 -4.15
CA PRO A 82 15.56 15.64 -4.66
C PRO A 82 14.54 15.21 -3.58
N ASN A 83 13.28 14.97 -3.97
CA ASN A 83 12.24 14.52 -3.04
C ASN A 83 12.61 13.22 -2.30
N GLN A 84 13.38 12.35 -2.95
CA GLN A 84 13.90 11.12 -2.34
C GLN A 84 14.88 11.41 -1.19
N VAL A 85 15.75 12.42 -1.32
CA VAL A 85 16.72 12.82 -0.29
C VAL A 85 16.00 13.47 0.89
N ILE A 86 15.02 14.32 0.62
CA ILE A 86 14.21 14.95 1.69
C ILE A 86 13.46 13.88 2.48
N THR A 87 12.88 12.90 1.80
CA THR A 87 12.14 11.81 2.43
C THR A 87 13.06 10.92 3.27
N SER A 88 14.24 10.55 2.77
CA SER A 88 15.19 9.71 3.53
C SER A 88 15.77 10.45 4.75
N LEU A 89 16.14 11.72 4.61
CA LEU A 89 16.59 12.56 5.72
C LEU A 89 15.49 12.71 6.78
N ALA A 90 14.24 12.95 6.35
CA ALA A 90 13.11 13.07 7.26
C ALA A 90 12.87 11.77 8.04
N LEU A 91 13.00 10.61 7.40
CA LEU A 91 12.82 9.32 8.07
C LEU A 91 13.93 9.07 9.11
N PHE A 92 15.18 9.37 8.76
CA PHE A 92 16.32 9.19 9.68
C PHE A 92 16.20 10.08 10.92
N LEU A 93 15.87 11.36 10.72
CA LEU A 93 15.61 12.30 11.81
C LEU A 93 14.40 11.89 12.65
N THR A 94 13.38 11.31 12.02
CA THR A 94 12.20 10.80 12.73
C THR A 94 12.58 9.68 13.70
N PHE A 95 13.37 8.68 13.27
CA PHE A 95 13.81 7.62 14.17
C PHE A 95 14.65 8.15 15.33
N TYR A 96 15.52 9.13 15.07
CA TYR A 96 16.33 9.77 16.10
C TYR A 96 15.47 10.48 17.16
N VAL A 97 14.51 11.31 16.72
CA VAL A 97 13.63 12.06 17.63
C VAL A 97 12.63 11.16 18.36
N MET A 98 12.21 10.05 17.74
CA MET A 98 11.20 9.14 18.31
C MET A 98 11.78 8.07 19.23
N TYR A 99 13.10 7.92 19.34
CA TYR A 99 13.75 7.01 20.28
C TYR A 99 13.13 6.99 21.71
N PRO A 100 12.86 8.12 22.39
CA PRO A 100 12.24 8.12 23.72
C PRO A 100 10.79 7.60 23.73
N VAL A 101 10.03 7.81 22.66
CA VAL A 101 8.64 7.33 22.56
C VAL A 101 8.65 5.80 22.49
N LEU A 102 9.59 5.20 21.76
CA LEU A 102 9.75 3.74 21.71
C LEU A 102 10.09 3.17 23.09
N ASN A 103 10.92 3.85 23.88
CA ASN A 103 11.23 3.44 25.26
C ASN A 103 10.02 3.57 26.19
N GLN A 104 9.25 4.65 26.09
CA GLN A 104 8.02 4.82 26.87
C GLN A 104 6.98 3.76 26.51
N VAL A 105 6.81 3.43 25.23
CA VAL A 105 5.92 2.35 24.79
C VAL A 105 6.41 1.01 25.33
N ASN A 106 7.72 0.73 25.31
CA ASN A 106 8.27 -0.49 25.87
C ASN A 106 7.97 -0.62 27.38
N GLN A 107 8.19 0.44 28.15
CA GLN A 107 8.00 0.42 29.60
C GLN A 107 6.52 0.42 30.03
N ASN A 108 5.65 1.15 29.33
CA ASN A 108 4.25 1.32 29.74
C ASN A 108 3.29 0.30 29.11
N ALA A 109 3.64 -0.29 27.96
CA ALA A 109 2.75 -1.19 27.23
C ALA A 109 3.30 -2.60 27.00
N LEU A 110 4.63 -2.79 26.93
CA LEU A 110 5.24 -4.11 26.68
C LEU A 110 5.78 -4.80 27.94
N GLN A 111 6.22 -4.04 28.95
CA GLN A 111 6.71 -4.57 30.23
C GLN A 111 5.64 -4.96 31.26
N PRO A 112 4.46 -4.30 31.33
CA PRO A 112 3.41 -4.67 32.28
C PRO A 112 2.45 -5.78 31.79
N TYR A 113 2.78 -6.44 30.68
CA TYR A 113 2.19 -7.71 30.21
C TYR A 113 3.28 -8.76 30.06
#